data_AF-T1INZ0-F1
#
_entry.id   AF-T1INZ0-F1
#
_cell.length_a   1.000
_cell.length_b   1.000
_cell.length_c   1.000
_cell.angle_alpha   90.00
_cell.angle_beta   90.00
_cell.angle_gamma   90.00
#
_symmetry.space_group_name_H-M   'P 1'
#
loop_
_entity.id
_entity.type
_entity.pdbx_description
1 polymer ?
#
loop_
_entity_poly.entity_id
_entity_poly.type
_entity_poly.pdbx_seq_one_letter_code
_entity_poly.pdbx_strand_id
1 'polypeptide(L)'
;MVRVLNGDFTSQVKKHVVIDCRFPYEFEGGHIRGARNIYSKEKLEQEFLKVYELIRNPRFDIPLRIFRGSSMSRFLRGKDRETNTVTNEYPNLHYPEIYVLDGGYKAFFECCEELCEPQSYKPMLHPDHGDEMKFYFTQSKKLKKEAKKIRIGRRLKSGHVIELDFYLRTFKFIKL
;
A
#
# COMPACT_ATOMS: atom_id res chain seq x y z
N MET A 1 -14.75 7.56 -3.71
CA MET A 1 -13.61 8.25 -3.05
C MET A 1 -14.00 9.65 -2.61
N VAL A 2 -14.42 10.53 -3.52
CA VAL A 2 -14.87 11.91 -3.25
C VAL A 2 -15.82 12.01 -2.04
N ARG A 3 -16.90 11.23 -2.06
CA ARG A 3 -17.87 11.15 -0.95
C ARG A 3 -17.27 10.74 0.39
N VAL A 4 -16.24 9.89 0.40
CA VAL A 4 -15.51 9.52 1.64
C VAL A 4 -14.67 10.68 2.14
N LEU A 5 -14.01 11.41 1.24
CA LEU A 5 -13.20 12.59 1.56
C LEU A 5 -14.06 13.77 2.05
N ASN A 6 -15.26 13.93 1.47
CA ASN A 6 -16.21 14.97 1.86
C ASN A 6 -16.96 14.66 3.17
N GLY A 7 -16.78 13.46 3.73
CA GLY A 7 -17.37 13.07 5.01
C GLY A 7 -18.79 12.51 4.93
N ASP A 8 -19.32 12.22 3.73
CA ASP A 8 -20.67 11.65 3.55
C ASP A 8 -20.88 10.33 4.30
N PHE A 9 -19.80 9.61 4.59
CA PHE A 9 -19.80 8.30 5.25
C PHE A 9 -19.26 8.35 6.68
N THR A 10 -19.19 9.52 7.32
CA THR A 10 -18.64 9.67 8.69
C THR A 10 -19.36 8.80 9.74
N SER A 11 -20.64 8.48 9.51
CA SER A 11 -21.40 7.59 10.39
C SER A 11 -21.02 6.10 10.26
N GLN A 12 -20.51 5.66 9.10
CA GLN A 12 -20.07 4.28 8.86
C GLN A 12 -18.54 4.12 8.89
N VAL A 13 -17.81 5.15 8.50
CA VAL A 13 -16.34 5.18 8.38
C VAL A 13 -15.81 6.25 9.33
N LYS A 14 -15.47 5.83 10.55
CA LYS A 14 -14.93 6.76 11.56
C LYS A 14 -13.58 7.36 11.16
N LYS A 15 -12.71 6.56 10.53
CA LYS A 15 -11.36 6.97 10.12
C LYS A 15 -10.97 6.29 8.82
N HIS A 16 -10.25 7.01 7.96
CA HIS A 16 -9.67 6.48 6.75
C HIS A 16 -8.26 7.03 6.51
N VAL A 17 -7.45 6.30 5.75
CA VAL A 17 -6.11 6.68 5.33
C VAL A 17 -5.97 6.42 3.84
N VAL A 18 -5.61 7.47 3.11
CA VAL A 18 -5.28 7.38 1.68
C VAL A 18 -3.79 7.16 1.54
N ILE A 19 -3.40 6.14 0.79
CA ILE A 19 -2.00 5.79 0.56
C ILE A 19 -1.68 5.98 -0.92
N ASP A 20 -0.81 6.94 -1.19
CA ASP A 20 -0.22 7.12 -2.51
C ASP A 20 1.07 6.30 -2.62
N CYS A 21 1.08 5.37 -3.57
CA CYS A 21 2.20 4.45 -3.80
C CYS A 21 3.11 4.90 -4.96
N ARG A 22 2.86 6.06 -5.55
CA ARG A 22 3.72 6.66 -6.59
C ARG A 22 5.06 7.13 -6.01
N PHE A 23 6.04 7.37 -6.87
CA PHE A 23 7.33 7.91 -6.42
C PHE A 23 7.16 9.31 -5.79
N PRO A 24 8.06 9.71 -4.87
CA PRO A 24 7.97 11.00 -4.19
C PRO A 24 7.80 12.19 -5.13
N TYR A 25 8.56 12.28 -6.23
CA TYR A 25 8.41 13.39 -7.17
C TYR A 25 7.01 13.47 -7.79
N GLU A 26 6.37 12.33 -8.09
CA GLU A 26 5.01 12.30 -8.63
C GLU A 26 3.98 12.77 -7.59
N PHE A 27 4.21 12.45 -6.32
CA PHE A 27 3.37 12.85 -5.19
C PHE A 27 3.52 14.34 -4.89
N GLU A 28 4.75 14.84 -4.82
CA GLU A 28 5.06 16.25 -4.62
C GLU A 28 4.55 17.11 -5.78
N GLY A 29 4.53 16.55 -7.00
CA GLY A 29 3.92 17.17 -8.17
C GLY A 29 2.38 17.15 -8.19
N GLY A 30 1.73 16.72 -7.10
CA GLY A 30 0.29 16.72 -6.91
C GLY A 30 -0.24 15.38 -6.41
N HIS A 31 -1.01 15.41 -5.34
CA HIS A 31 -1.62 14.24 -4.72
C HIS A 31 -3.00 14.57 -4.12
N ILE A 32 -3.76 13.54 -3.72
CA ILE A 32 -5.04 13.73 -3.03
C ILE A 32 -4.76 14.35 -1.64
N ARG A 33 -5.47 15.40 -1.27
CA ARG A 33 -5.30 16.07 0.03
C ARG A 33 -5.36 15.07 1.19
N GLY A 34 -4.38 15.15 2.09
CA GLY A 34 -4.27 14.24 3.24
C GLY A 34 -3.77 12.83 2.92
N ALA A 35 -3.39 12.53 1.68
CA ALA A 35 -2.77 11.25 1.34
C ALA A 35 -1.35 11.13 1.90
N ARG A 36 -0.98 9.91 2.29
CA ARG A 36 0.37 9.57 2.77
C ARG A 36 1.17 8.90 1.66
N ASN A 37 2.37 9.40 1.38
CA ASN A 37 3.25 8.80 0.38
C ASN A 37 4.04 7.60 0.95
N ILE A 38 3.68 6.39 0.49
CA ILE A 38 4.35 5.13 0.80
C ILE A 38 4.65 4.40 -0.51
N TYR A 39 5.81 4.71 -1.08
CA TYR A 39 6.21 4.24 -2.40
C TYR A 39 6.95 2.87 -2.39
N SER A 40 7.35 2.36 -1.23
CA SER A 40 8.08 1.09 -1.10
C SER A 40 7.40 0.09 -0.17
N LYS A 41 7.64 -1.20 -0.43
CA LYS A 41 7.10 -2.31 0.36
C LYS A 41 7.67 -2.32 1.77
N GLU A 42 8.94 -1.99 1.90
CA GLU A 42 9.67 -1.95 3.16
C GLU A 42 9.10 -0.84 4.06
N LYS A 43 8.84 0.35 3.49
CA LYS A 43 8.20 1.45 4.23
C LYS A 43 6.76 1.08 4.60
N LEU A 44 6.04 0.40 3.71
CA LEU A 44 4.69 -0.12 3.98
C LEU A 44 4.69 -1.10 5.16
N GLU A 45 5.63 -2.05 5.18
CA GLU A 45 5.80 -2.99 6.29
C GLU A 45 6.17 -2.26 7.58
N GLN A 46 7.11 -1.31 7.56
CA GLN A 46 7.49 -0.56 8.76
C GLN A 46 6.33 0.26 9.33
N GLU A 47 5.53 0.86 8.45
CA GLU A 47 4.36 1.66 8.79
C GLU A 47 3.21 0.82 9.35
N PHE A 48 3.01 -0.40 8.85
CA PHE A 48 1.83 -1.20 9.17
C PHE A 48 2.08 -2.42 10.03
N LEU A 49 3.29 -3.01 10.04
CA LEU A 49 3.63 -4.13 10.91
C LEU A 49 4.03 -3.68 12.32
N LYS A 50 4.61 -2.48 12.49
CA LYS A 50 4.86 -1.92 13.84
C LYS A 50 3.58 -1.60 14.61
N VAL A 51 2.47 -1.38 13.90
CA VAL A 51 1.17 -1.07 14.50
C VAL A 51 0.51 -2.30 15.11
N TYR A 52 0.93 -3.53 14.74
CA TYR A 52 0.40 -4.78 15.35
C TYR A 52 0.67 -4.84 16.86
N GLU A 53 1.80 -4.31 17.31
CA GLU A 53 2.10 -4.26 18.75
C GLU A 53 1.13 -3.34 19.50
N LEU A 54 0.52 -2.37 18.83
CA LEU A 54 -0.44 -1.41 19.37
C LEU A 54 -1.90 -1.87 19.24
N ILE A 55 -2.23 -2.68 18.21
CA ILE A 55 -3.61 -3.11 17.88
C ILE A 55 -4.18 -4.17 18.85
N ARG A 56 -3.37 -4.75 19.75
CA ARG A 56 -3.89 -5.60 20.85
C ARG A 56 -4.78 -4.86 21.86
N ASN A 57 -4.96 -3.54 21.70
CA ASN A 57 -5.91 -2.77 22.48
C ASN A 57 -7.23 -2.57 21.68
N PRO A 58 -8.36 -3.15 22.13
CA PRO A 58 -9.66 -3.07 21.45
C PRO A 58 -10.25 -1.64 21.33
N ARG A 59 -9.56 -0.62 21.86
CA ARG A 59 -9.92 0.80 21.72
C ARG A 59 -9.36 1.47 20.47
N PHE A 60 -8.50 0.81 19.69
CA PHE A 60 -7.98 1.38 18.45
C PHE A 60 -8.90 1.07 17.28
N ASP A 61 -9.74 2.04 16.90
CA ASP A 61 -10.45 2.04 15.62
C ASP A 61 -9.41 1.96 14.48
N ILE A 62 -9.35 0.83 13.79
CA ILE A 62 -8.44 0.64 12.65
C ILE A 62 -8.99 1.42 11.45
N PRO A 63 -8.25 2.39 10.90
CA PRO A 63 -8.77 3.19 9.80
C PRO A 63 -8.85 2.38 8.50
N LEU A 64 -9.91 2.64 7.75
CA LEU A 64 -10.10 2.21 6.36
C LEU A 64 -8.88 2.59 5.50
N ARG A 65 -8.32 1.67 4.70
CA ARG A 65 -7.14 1.96 3.87
C ARG A 65 -7.48 1.98 2.38
N ILE A 66 -7.17 3.09 1.72
CA ILE A 66 -7.43 3.27 0.29
C ILE A 66 -6.09 3.41 -0.43
N PHE A 67 -5.77 2.42 -1.25
CA PHE A 67 -4.54 2.35 -2.02
C PHE A 67 -4.75 2.82 -3.44
N ARG A 68 -3.69 3.36 -4.03
CA ARG A 68 -3.67 3.73 -5.44
C ARG A 68 -3.05 2.68 -6.37
N GLY A 69 -2.37 1.68 -5.80
CA GLY A 69 -1.68 0.64 -6.54
C GLY A 69 -2.08 -0.76 -6.07
N SER A 70 -2.55 -1.59 -7.01
CA SER A 70 -3.00 -2.96 -6.70
C SER A 70 -1.88 -3.89 -6.20
N SER A 71 -0.62 -3.59 -6.52
CA SER A 71 0.53 -4.37 -6.04
C SER A 71 0.77 -4.18 -4.54
N MET A 72 0.64 -2.94 -4.07
CA MET A 72 0.93 -2.59 -2.67
C MET A 72 -0.18 -3.03 -1.72
N SER A 73 -1.44 -2.92 -2.17
CA SER A 73 -2.59 -3.44 -1.42
C SER A 73 -2.57 -4.96 -1.28
N ARG A 74 -2.29 -5.70 -2.37
CA ARG A 74 -2.11 -7.17 -2.30
C ARG A 74 -0.97 -7.57 -1.39
N PHE A 75 0.15 -6.83 -1.45
CA PHE A 75 1.30 -7.10 -0.59
C PHE A 75 0.96 -6.89 0.89
N LEU A 76 0.28 -5.79 1.25
CA LEU A 76 -0.17 -5.57 2.63
C LEU A 76 -1.10 -6.69 3.08
N ARG A 77 -2.07 -7.09 2.26
CA ARG A 77 -2.99 -8.18 2.61
C ARG A 77 -2.27 -9.52 2.78
N GLY A 78 -1.30 -9.82 1.92
CA GLY A 78 -0.47 -11.01 2.05
C GLY A 78 0.27 -11.05 3.38
N LYS A 79 0.83 -9.90 3.79
CA LYS A 79 1.53 -9.77 5.07
C LYS A 79 0.60 -9.91 6.28
N ASP A 80 -0.58 -9.29 6.23
CA ASP A 80 -1.60 -9.44 7.28
C ASP A 80 -2.03 -10.90 7.45
N ARG A 81 -2.28 -11.60 6.34
CA ARG A 81 -2.59 -13.05 6.38
C ARG A 81 -1.42 -13.89 6.89
N GLU A 82 -0.19 -13.62 6.45
CA GLU A 82 1.00 -14.31 6.94
C GLU A 82 1.14 -14.17 8.46
N THR A 83 1.00 -12.95 8.98
CA THR A 83 1.03 -12.68 10.42
C THR A 83 -0.06 -13.43 11.16
N ASN A 84 -1.31 -13.38 10.69
CA ASN A 84 -2.44 -14.01 11.41
C ASN A 84 -2.37 -15.54 11.37
N THR A 85 -1.76 -16.12 10.33
CA THR A 85 -1.46 -17.54 10.30
C THR A 85 -0.40 -17.89 11.35
N VAL A 86 0.68 -17.12 11.45
CA VAL A 86 1.77 -17.36 12.41
C VAL A 86 1.31 -17.15 13.86
N THR A 87 0.41 -16.19 14.12
CA THR A 87 -0.16 -15.93 15.45
C THR A 87 -1.36 -16.81 15.80
N ASN A 88 -1.77 -17.73 14.91
CA ASN A 88 -2.95 -18.59 15.06
C ASN A 88 -4.28 -17.81 15.25
N GLU A 89 -4.38 -16.65 14.61
CA GLU A 89 -5.57 -15.77 14.61
C GLU A 89 -6.36 -15.85 13.29
N TYR A 90 -5.91 -16.67 12.33
CA TYR A 90 -6.66 -16.93 11.10
C TYR A 90 -8.08 -17.46 11.40
N PRO A 91 -9.15 -16.98 10.74
CA PRO A 91 -9.20 -16.16 9.53
C PRO A 91 -9.33 -14.64 9.77
N ASN A 92 -8.95 -14.12 10.94
CA ASN A 92 -9.05 -12.68 11.23
C ASN A 92 -8.14 -11.85 10.31
N LEU A 93 -8.41 -10.55 10.27
CA LEU A 93 -7.64 -9.54 9.54
C LEU A 93 -7.43 -8.32 10.43
N HIS A 94 -6.20 -7.82 10.47
CA HIS A 94 -5.93 -6.51 11.06
C HIS A 94 -6.38 -5.39 10.15
N TYR A 95 -6.33 -5.59 8.83
CA TYR A 95 -6.78 -4.64 7.83
C TYR A 95 -7.92 -5.23 7.01
N PRO A 96 -9.13 -5.37 7.61
CA PRO A 96 -10.28 -5.99 6.94
C PRO A 96 -10.76 -5.18 5.74
N GLU A 97 -10.52 -3.87 5.75
CA GLU A 97 -11.04 -2.93 4.76
C GLU A 97 -9.90 -2.25 3.97
N ILE A 98 -9.58 -2.84 2.81
CA ILE A 98 -8.58 -2.35 1.85
C ILE A 98 -9.25 -2.15 0.49
N TYR A 99 -9.16 -0.94 -0.06
CA TYR A 99 -9.74 -0.58 -1.35
C TYR A 99 -8.64 -0.08 -2.30
N VAL A 100 -8.86 -0.23 -3.61
CA VAL A 100 -7.99 0.32 -4.65
C VAL A 100 -8.76 1.37 -5.44
N LEU A 101 -8.18 2.57 -5.58
CA LEU A 101 -8.76 3.64 -6.37
C LEU A 101 -8.68 3.31 -7.87
N ASP A 102 -9.84 3.18 -8.51
CA ASP A 102 -9.95 2.99 -9.95
C ASP A 102 -9.39 4.20 -10.73
N GLY A 103 -8.74 3.94 -11.86
CA GLY A 103 -8.14 4.97 -12.71
C GLY A 103 -6.94 5.71 -12.12
N GLY A 104 -6.57 5.43 -10.86
CA GLY A 104 -5.41 6.05 -10.24
C GLY A 104 -5.60 7.55 -9.99
N TYR A 105 -4.54 8.36 -10.21
CA TYR A 105 -4.50 9.76 -9.73
C TYR A 105 -4.94 10.64 -10.85
N LYS A 106 -4.47 10.33 -12.05
CA LYS A 106 -4.94 10.90 -13.30
C LYS A 106 -6.47 11.00 -13.34
N ALA A 107 -7.20 9.87 -13.20
CA ALA A 107 -8.66 9.90 -13.25
C ALA A 107 -9.30 10.66 -12.08
N PHE A 108 -8.69 10.63 -10.89
CA PHE A 108 -9.19 11.38 -9.74
C PHE A 108 -8.99 12.89 -9.92
N PHE A 109 -7.81 13.30 -10.38
CA PHE A 109 -7.44 14.68 -10.65
C PHE A 109 -8.30 15.29 -11.76
N GLU A 110 -8.51 14.55 -12.86
CA GLU A 110 -9.40 14.96 -13.96
C GLU A 110 -10.85 15.20 -13.51
N CYS A 111 -11.29 14.52 -12.45
CA CYS A 111 -12.67 14.62 -11.94
C CYS A 111 -12.81 15.59 -10.76
N CYS A 112 -11.78 15.76 -9.94
CA CYS A 112 -11.83 16.39 -8.62
C CYS A 112 -10.48 17.07 -8.25
N GLU A 113 -10.03 17.99 -9.11
CA GLU A 113 -8.81 18.76 -8.92
C GLU A 113 -8.82 19.55 -7.60
N GLU A 114 -9.97 20.04 -7.16
CA GLU A 114 -10.15 20.83 -5.93
C GLU A 114 -9.79 20.06 -4.65
N LEU A 115 -9.80 18.72 -4.72
CA LEU A 115 -9.41 17.82 -3.64
C LEU A 115 -7.92 17.40 -3.71
N CYS A 116 -7.14 18.04 -4.56
CA CYS A 116 -5.73 17.75 -4.76
C CYS A 116 -4.82 18.87 -4.24
N GLU A 117 -3.58 18.51 -3.89
CA GLU A 117 -2.56 19.42 -3.38
C GLU A 117 -1.15 18.97 -3.80
N PRO A 118 -0.35 19.85 -4.45
CA PRO A 118 -0.85 20.97 -5.26
C PRO A 118 -1.91 20.51 -6.28
N GLN A 119 -2.72 21.45 -6.77
CA GLN A 119 -3.69 21.23 -7.87
C GLN A 119 -2.95 21.05 -9.20
N SER A 120 -2.19 19.96 -9.28
CA SER A 120 -1.44 19.59 -10.46
C SER A 120 -1.34 18.08 -10.57
N TYR A 121 -0.95 17.63 -11.75
CA TYR A 121 -0.65 16.24 -12.00
C TYR A 121 0.72 16.08 -12.64
N LYS A 122 1.61 15.39 -11.93
CA LYS A 122 2.90 14.98 -12.45
C LYS A 122 2.91 13.46 -12.78
N PRO A 123 3.03 13.08 -14.06
CA PRO A 123 3.14 11.67 -14.46
C PRO A 123 4.50 11.09 -14.09
N MET A 124 4.57 9.76 -13.96
CA MET A 124 5.82 9.03 -13.72
C MET A 124 6.88 9.34 -14.80
N LEU A 125 6.49 9.37 -16.08
CA LEU A 125 7.38 9.66 -17.21
C LEU A 125 7.50 11.18 -17.47
N HIS A 126 7.72 11.99 -16.44
CA HIS A 126 7.94 13.43 -16.62
C HIS A 126 9.37 13.69 -17.16
N PRO A 127 9.55 14.52 -18.21
CA PRO A 127 10.86 14.78 -18.82
C PRO A 127 11.94 15.21 -17.81
N ASP A 128 11.57 16.10 -16.88
CA ASP A 128 12.51 16.66 -15.90
C ASP A 128 12.88 15.71 -14.75
N HIS A 129 12.23 14.54 -14.65
CA HIS A 129 12.40 13.61 -13.53
C HIS A 129 12.93 12.23 -13.96
N GLY A 130 13.56 12.16 -15.13
CA GLY A 130 14.11 10.90 -15.66
C GLY A 130 15.14 10.25 -14.73
N ASP A 131 16.01 11.04 -14.09
CA ASP A 131 17.05 10.52 -13.22
C ASP A 131 16.54 10.09 -11.84
N GLU A 132 15.57 10.82 -11.27
CA GLU A 132 14.87 10.40 -10.05
C GLU A 132 14.09 9.10 -10.26
N MET A 133 13.40 8.97 -11.39
CA MET A 133 12.73 7.72 -11.76
C MET A 133 13.73 6.55 -11.80
N LYS A 134 14.87 6.71 -12.49
CA LYS A 134 15.94 5.69 -12.52
C LYS A 134 16.46 5.37 -11.13
N PHE A 135 16.65 6.38 -10.29
CA PHE A 135 17.08 6.23 -8.90
C PHE A 135 16.10 5.34 -8.12
N TYR A 136 14.80 5.67 -8.10
CA TYR A 136 13.81 4.89 -7.35
C TYR A 136 13.64 3.46 -7.88
N PHE A 137 13.72 3.25 -9.20
CA PHE A 137 13.72 1.90 -9.77
C PHE A 137 14.97 1.11 -9.37
N THR A 138 16.14 1.75 -9.35
CA THR A 138 17.40 1.11 -8.97
C THR A 138 17.38 0.73 -7.49
N GLN A 139 16.91 1.62 -6.62
CA GLN A 139 16.74 1.34 -5.19
C GLN A 139 15.76 0.18 -4.98
N SER A 140 14.62 0.18 -5.67
CA SER A 140 13.65 -0.94 -5.60
C SER A 140 14.25 -2.28 -6.05
N LYS A 141 15.13 -2.28 -7.06
CA LYS A 141 15.84 -3.49 -7.52
C LYS A 141 16.88 -3.96 -6.51
N LYS A 142 17.64 -3.04 -5.90
CA LYS A 142 18.63 -3.36 -4.86
C LYS A 142 17.96 -4.00 -3.65
N LEU A 143 16.89 -3.39 -3.15
CA LEU A 143 16.11 -3.91 -2.02
C LEU A 143 15.56 -5.32 -2.29
N LYS A 144 15.01 -5.56 -3.49
CA LYS A 144 14.59 -6.91 -3.91
C LYS A 144 15.74 -7.92 -3.92
N LYS A 145 16.94 -7.51 -4.35
CA LYS A 145 18.13 -8.37 -4.40
C LYS A 145 18.63 -8.70 -3.00
N GLU A 146 18.64 -7.73 -2.08
CA GLU A 146 19.00 -7.91 -0.67
C GLU A 146 18.02 -8.81 0.06
N ALA A 147 16.71 -8.57 -0.10
CA ALA A 147 15.67 -9.45 0.45
C ALA A 147 15.80 -10.90 -0.06
N LYS A 148 16.14 -11.09 -1.35
CA LYS A 148 16.41 -12.42 -1.92
C LYS A 148 17.64 -13.08 -1.29
N LYS A 149 18.73 -12.32 -1.06
CA LYS A 149 19.92 -12.84 -0.37
C LYS A 149 19.61 -13.26 1.06
N ILE A 150 18.86 -12.45 1.82
CA ILE A 150 18.43 -12.78 3.19
C ILE A 150 17.57 -14.05 3.19
N ARG A 151 16.62 -14.17 2.26
CA ARG A 151 15.75 -15.35 2.14
C ARG A 151 16.54 -16.63 1.82
N ILE A 152 17.53 -16.54 0.92
CA ILE A 152 18.43 -17.66 0.59
C ILE A 152 19.30 -18.02 1.80
N GLY A 153 19.82 -17.02 2.53
CA GLY A 153 20.60 -17.23 3.76
C GLY A 153 19.79 -17.89 4.89
N ARG A 154 18.49 -17.58 5.01
CA ARG A 154 17.58 -18.23 5.98
C ARG A 154 17.23 -19.68 5.60
N ARG A 155 17.13 -19.98 4.29
CA ARG A 155 16.86 -21.34 3.78
C ARG A 155 18.05 -22.29 3.97
N LEU A 156 19.27 -21.76 4.12
CA LEU A 156 20.48 -22.55 4.43
C LEU A 156 20.66 -22.87 5.92
N LYS A 157 19.78 -22.36 6.81
CA LYS A 157 19.82 -22.64 8.27
C LYS A 157 18.57 -23.32 8.83
N SER A 158 17.63 -23.72 7.98
CA SER A 158 16.45 -24.49 8.41
C SER A 158 16.13 -25.55 7.36
N GLY A 159 16.56 -26.77 7.64
CA GLY A 159 15.96 -27.95 7.01
C GLY A 159 14.57 -28.12 7.59
N HIS A 160 13.57 -27.52 6.94
CA HIS A 160 12.17 -27.95 6.84
C HIS A 160 11.53 -27.09 5.75
N VAL A 161 11.34 -27.68 4.57
CA VAL A 161 10.68 -27.06 3.42
C VAL A 161 9.19 -27.33 3.57
N ILE A 162 8.39 -26.27 3.76
CA ILE A 162 6.97 -26.32 3.43
C ILE A 162 6.78 -25.40 2.22
N GLU A 163 6.42 -26.03 1.12
CA GLU A 163 6.16 -25.48 -0.19
C GLU A 163 4.71 -24.97 -0.22
N LEU A 164 4.50 -23.73 -0.69
CA LEU A 164 3.17 -23.21 -1.01
C LEU A 164 3.31 -22.09 -2.06
N ASP A 165 3.63 -22.51 -3.28
CA ASP A 165 3.21 -21.79 -4.48
C ASP A 165 1.84 -22.35 -4.88
N PHE A 166 0.76 -21.59 -4.68
CA PHE A 166 -0.48 -21.84 -5.42
C PHE A 166 -1.28 -20.55 -5.62
N TYR A 167 -1.48 -20.25 -6.91
CA TYR A 167 -2.46 -19.35 -7.54
C TYR A 167 -2.14 -17.85 -7.73
N LEU A 168 -1.88 -17.56 -9.01
CA LEU A 168 -2.06 -16.27 -9.67
C LEU A 168 -3.38 -16.27 -10.47
N ARG A 169 -3.86 -15.03 -10.75
CA ARG A 169 -4.95 -14.59 -11.66
C ARG A 169 -6.35 -14.61 -11.02
N THR A 170 -7.22 -13.60 -11.16
CA THR A 170 -7.52 -12.66 -12.27
C THR A 170 -8.05 -11.28 -11.77
N PHE A 171 -8.14 -10.30 -12.67
CA PHE A 171 -8.51 -8.88 -12.42
C PHE A 171 -10.03 -8.59 -12.49
N LYS A 172 -10.55 -7.71 -11.60
CA LYS A 172 -11.46 -6.55 -11.83
C LYS A 172 -11.94 -6.07 -10.45
N PHE A 173 -11.82 -4.76 -10.15
CA PHE A 173 -12.02 -4.10 -8.85
C PHE A 173 -12.51 -4.98 -7.68
N ILE A 174 -11.59 -5.32 -6.79
CA ILE A 174 -11.80 -6.28 -5.70
C ILE A 174 -11.63 -5.53 -4.36
N LYS A 175 -12.66 -5.53 -3.52
CA LYS A 175 -12.49 -5.41 -2.06
C LYS A 175 -11.60 -6.60 -1.69
N LEU A 176 -10.30 -6.35 -1.46
CA LEU A 176 -9.35 -7.42 -1.17
C LEU A 176 -9.74 -8.12 0.11
#